data_AF-A0A1C2XPZ8-F1
#
_entry.id   AF-A0A1C2XPZ8-F1
#
_cell.length_a   1.000
_cell.length_b   1.000
_cell.length_c   1.000
_cell.angle_alpha   90.00
_cell.angle_beta   90.00
_cell.angle_gamma   90.00
#
_symmetry.space_group_name_H-M   'P 1'
#
loop_
_entity.id
_entity.type
_entity.pdbx_description
1 polymer ?
#
loop_
_entity_poly.entity_id
_entity_poly.type
_entity_poly.pdbx_seq_one_letter_code
_entity_poly.pdbx_strand_id
1 'polypeptide(L)'
;MSDIKKYTGDIAIESIFSDDGRHRFILRRKYSSSRHQLNDRKIVFILINPSYSDELLFDKTNRLASNIGVKDGYNEVVILNIFSLVTKDTKTLNKELQSANHRKNDLYIVEEVKKADRVILAWGIDEKYKDRIDSVKQLIKNSGIENDKVFSISYKDKNGKVYNPAHLSMYITDNPPNFEIKKFDLD
;
A
#
# COMPACT_ATOMS: atom_id res chain seq x y z
N MET A 1 -22.87 -12.32 -37.03
CA MET A 1 -22.73 -12.62 -35.58
C MET A 1 -21.52 -11.84 -35.11
N SER A 2 -21.62 -11.06 -34.03
CA SER A 2 -20.46 -10.33 -33.49
C SER A 2 -19.44 -11.32 -32.96
N ASP A 3 -18.15 -11.07 -33.22
CA ASP A 3 -17.07 -11.91 -32.71
C ASP A 3 -17.02 -11.85 -31.17
N ILE A 4 -17.26 -12.99 -30.52
CA ILE A 4 -17.14 -13.14 -29.07
C ILE A 4 -15.65 -13.20 -28.72
N LYS A 5 -15.16 -12.28 -27.87
CA LYS A 5 -13.76 -12.25 -27.43
C LYS A 5 -13.56 -12.89 -26.05
N LYS A 6 -12.71 -13.93 -26.02
CA LYS A 6 -12.01 -14.57 -24.89
C LYS A 6 -11.03 -13.66 -24.15
N TYR A 7 -11.22 -13.29 -22.87
CA TYR A 7 -10.11 -12.75 -22.05
C TYR A 7 -9.97 -13.50 -20.72
N THR A 8 -8.73 -13.73 -20.29
CA THR A 8 -8.38 -14.36 -19.01
C THR A 8 -7.32 -13.54 -18.27
N GLY A 9 -7.16 -13.80 -16.98
CA GLY A 9 -6.08 -13.25 -16.17
C GLY A 9 -5.99 -13.98 -14.85
N ASP A 10 -4.78 -14.07 -14.32
CA ASP A 10 -4.48 -14.74 -13.06
C ASP A 10 -3.92 -13.74 -12.05
N ILE A 11 -4.13 -14.04 -10.77
CA ILE A 11 -3.54 -13.29 -9.67
C ILE A 11 -2.86 -14.30 -8.74
N ALA A 12 -1.54 -14.25 -8.64
CA ALA A 12 -0.81 -14.93 -7.58
C ALA A 12 -0.77 -14.00 -6.36
N ILE A 13 -1.22 -14.48 -5.21
CA ILE A 13 -1.33 -13.68 -3.98
C ILE A 13 -0.48 -14.34 -2.90
N GLU A 14 0.33 -13.54 -2.21
CA GLU A 14 1.16 -13.99 -1.10
C GLU A 14 0.95 -13.05 0.09
N SER A 15 0.81 -13.63 1.28
CA SER A 15 0.77 -12.89 2.52
C SER A 15 1.73 -13.51 3.53
N ILE A 16 2.56 -12.69 4.18
CA ILE A 16 3.57 -13.14 5.14
C ILE A 16 3.18 -12.64 6.53
N PHE A 17 3.04 -13.57 7.47
CA PHE A 17 2.62 -13.31 8.84
C PHE A 17 3.66 -13.80 9.87
N SER A 18 3.51 -13.34 11.11
CA SER A 18 4.09 -14.03 12.28
C SER A 18 3.38 -15.36 12.52
N ASP A 19 4.06 -16.27 13.23
CA ASP A 19 3.54 -17.61 13.55
C ASP A 19 2.21 -17.58 14.31
N ASP A 20 1.98 -16.53 15.12
CA ASP A 20 0.74 -16.33 15.88
C ASP A 20 -0.37 -15.60 15.08
N GLY A 21 -0.10 -15.23 13.82
CA GLY A 21 -1.01 -14.52 12.94
C GLY A 21 -1.33 -13.07 13.35
N ARG A 22 -0.75 -12.56 14.45
CA ARG A 22 -1.04 -11.20 14.95
C ARG A 22 -0.39 -10.12 14.10
N HIS A 23 0.70 -10.45 13.40
CA HIS A 23 1.44 -9.51 12.59
C HIS A 23 1.45 -9.93 11.12
N ARG A 24 1.16 -8.99 10.22
CA ARG A 24 1.32 -9.14 8.77
C ARG A 24 2.42 -8.22 8.29
N PHE A 25 3.39 -8.76 7.56
CA PHE A 25 4.53 -8.01 7.05
C PHE A 25 4.36 -7.62 5.58
N ILE A 26 3.80 -8.53 4.76
CA ILE A 26 3.64 -8.34 3.32
C ILE A 26 2.25 -8.82 2.90
N LEU A 27 1.63 -8.09 1.99
CA LEU A 27 0.56 -8.58 1.11
C LEU A 27 0.90 -8.24 -0.33
N ARG A 28 1.22 -9.26 -1.13
CA ARG A 28 1.71 -9.16 -2.51
C ARG A 28 0.69 -9.74 -3.48
N ARG A 29 0.54 -9.11 -4.64
CA ARG A 29 -0.26 -9.60 -5.77
C ARG A 29 0.52 -9.47 -7.06
N LYS A 30 0.69 -10.57 -7.79
CA LYS A 30 1.27 -10.58 -9.14
C LYS A 30 0.18 -10.93 -10.15
N TYR A 31 -0.01 -10.05 -11.13
CA TYR A 31 -1.09 -10.10 -12.12
C TYR A 31 -0.57 -10.58 -13.48
N SER A 32 -1.37 -11.42 -14.13
CA SER A 32 -1.25 -11.74 -15.56
C SER A 32 -2.57 -11.45 -16.25
N SER A 33 -2.54 -11.08 -17.53
CA SER A 33 -3.76 -10.89 -18.30
C SER A 33 -3.53 -11.12 -19.78
N SER A 34 -4.50 -11.73 -20.46
CA SER A 34 -4.53 -11.82 -21.92
C SER A 34 -5.03 -10.54 -22.59
N ARG A 35 -5.48 -9.55 -21.81
CA ARG A 35 -6.06 -8.28 -22.30
C ARG A 35 -5.24 -7.07 -21.89
N HIS A 36 -4.81 -7.01 -20.63
CA HIS A 36 -4.06 -5.88 -20.10
C HIS A 36 -2.56 -6.09 -20.35
N GLN A 37 -1.92 -5.10 -20.96
CA GLN A 37 -0.47 -5.09 -21.08
C GLN A 37 0.12 -4.60 -19.75
N LEU A 38 0.65 -5.54 -18.96
CA LEU A 38 1.32 -5.26 -17.70
C LEU A 38 2.83 -5.44 -17.88
N ASN A 39 3.61 -4.53 -17.31
CA ASN A 39 5.06 -4.58 -17.32
C ASN A 39 5.55 -5.34 -16.07
N ASP A 40 6.71 -5.99 -16.16
CA ASP A 40 7.39 -6.57 -14.99
C ASP A 40 7.96 -5.45 -14.12
N ARG A 41 7.06 -4.81 -13.37
CA ARG A 41 7.30 -3.64 -12.55
C ARG A 41 6.52 -3.76 -11.26
N LYS A 42 7.17 -3.30 -10.19
CA LYS A 42 6.64 -3.36 -8.82
C LYS A 42 6.21 -1.99 -8.33
N ILE A 43 4.98 -1.91 -7.85
CA ILE A 43 4.48 -0.77 -7.09
C ILE A 43 4.25 -1.17 -5.64
N VAL A 44 4.80 -0.37 -4.72
CA VAL A 44 4.66 -0.56 -3.27
C VAL A 44 3.73 0.50 -2.71
N PHE A 45 2.74 0.10 -1.91
CA PHE A 45 1.93 0.99 -1.10
C PHE A 45 2.31 0.82 0.37
N ILE A 46 2.58 1.91 1.08
CA ILE A 46 2.88 1.89 2.52
C ILE A 46 1.74 2.56 3.28
N LEU A 47 1.02 1.76 4.07
CA LEU A 47 -0.19 2.15 4.82
C LEU A 47 0.07 2.17 6.34
N ILE A 48 -0.94 2.48 7.16
CA ILE A 48 -0.76 2.50 8.63
C ILE A 48 -0.57 1.08 9.19
N ASN A 49 -1.61 0.26 9.13
CA ASN A 49 -1.62 -1.08 9.72
C ASN A 49 -2.48 -2.02 8.89
N PRO A 50 -2.19 -3.33 8.93
CA PRO A 50 -2.98 -4.31 8.21
C PRO A 50 -4.36 -4.46 8.83
N SER A 51 -5.38 -4.58 7.99
CA SER A 51 -6.71 -5.05 8.40
C SER A 51 -6.75 -6.59 8.38
N TYR A 52 -7.88 -7.18 8.77
CA TYR A 52 -8.14 -8.63 8.62
C TYR A 52 -8.28 -9.12 7.17
N SER A 53 -7.86 -8.32 6.19
CA SER A 53 -7.67 -8.80 4.82
C SER A 53 -6.48 -9.76 4.77
N ASP A 54 -6.51 -10.70 3.84
CA ASP A 54 -5.45 -11.68 3.65
C ASP A 54 -5.29 -11.99 2.16
N GLU A 55 -4.77 -13.17 1.84
CA GLU A 55 -4.57 -13.62 0.47
C GLU A 55 -5.89 -13.84 -0.29
N LEU A 56 -7.01 -14.06 0.40
CA LEU A 56 -8.33 -14.31 -0.22
C LEU A 56 -9.37 -13.23 0.09
N LEU A 57 -9.23 -12.52 1.21
CA LEU A 57 -10.17 -11.51 1.68
C LEU A 57 -9.71 -10.10 1.34
N PHE A 58 -10.46 -9.43 0.47
CA PHE A 58 -10.12 -8.10 -0.02
C PHE A 58 -10.96 -7.04 0.69
N ASP A 59 -10.29 -6.12 1.39
CA ASP A 59 -10.93 -4.89 1.83
C ASP A 59 -10.92 -3.83 0.72
N LYS A 60 -11.62 -2.71 0.96
CA LYS A 60 -11.71 -1.63 -0.02
C LYS A 60 -10.35 -0.96 -0.29
N THR A 61 -9.45 -0.93 0.69
CA THR A 61 -8.13 -0.29 0.58
C THR A 61 -7.21 -1.10 -0.33
N ASN A 62 -7.14 -2.42 -0.12
CA ASN A 62 -6.38 -3.34 -0.95
C ASN A 62 -6.90 -3.37 -2.40
N ARG A 63 -8.22 -3.32 -2.59
CA ARG A 63 -8.82 -3.22 -3.92
C ARG A 63 -8.39 -1.94 -4.64
N LEU A 64 -8.41 -0.80 -3.95
CA LEU A 64 -8.01 0.47 -4.55
C LEU A 64 -6.53 0.45 -4.96
N ALA A 65 -5.63 0.00 -4.07
CA ALA A 65 -4.21 -0.14 -4.37
C ALA A 65 -3.95 -1.07 -5.57
N SER A 66 -4.67 -2.19 -5.62
CA SER A 66 -4.63 -3.15 -6.74
C SER A 66 -5.05 -2.48 -8.06
N ASN A 67 -6.16 -1.75 -8.04
CA ASN A 67 -6.68 -1.07 -9.22
C ASN A 67 -5.72 0.03 -9.71
N ILE A 68 -5.14 0.83 -8.80
CA ILE A 68 -4.13 1.85 -9.16
C ILE A 68 -2.95 1.18 -9.85
N GLY A 69 -2.38 0.13 -9.26
CA GLY A 69 -1.23 -0.57 -9.85
C GLY A 69 -1.52 -1.15 -11.23
N VAL A 70 -2.63 -1.87 -11.39
CA VAL A 70 -3.02 -2.47 -12.68
C VAL A 70 -3.33 -1.39 -13.73
N LYS A 71 -4.03 -0.31 -13.37
CA LYS A 71 -4.34 0.80 -14.29
C LYS A 71 -3.07 1.53 -14.76
N ASP A 72 -2.07 1.63 -13.89
CA ASP A 72 -0.77 2.22 -14.22
C ASP A 72 0.20 1.21 -14.91
N GLY A 73 -0.25 -0.01 -15.19
CA GLY A 73 0.51 -1.00 -15.97
C GLY A 73 1.56 -1.80 -15.18
N TYR A 74 1.45 -1.85 -13.85
CA TYR A 74 2.30 -2.69 -12.99
C TYR A 74 1.74 -4.10 -12.88
N ASN A 75 2.59 -5.12 -13.01
CA ASN A 75 2.20 -6.51 -12.78
C ASN A 75 2.36 -6.93 -11.31
N GLU A 76 3.12 -6.22 -10.48
CA GLU A 76 3.31 -6.57 -9.08
C GLU A 76 2.88 -5.41 -8.17
N VAL A 77 1.88 -5.67 -7.32
CA VAL A 77 1.39 -4.74 -6.30
C VAL A 77 1.74 -5.30 -4.93
N VAL A 78 2.51 -4.56 -4.15
CA VAL A 78 2.90 -4.92 -2.79
C VAL A 78 2.32 -3.91 -1.81
N ILE A 79 1.65 -4.39 -0.77
CA ILE A 79 1.12 -3.58 0.32
C ILE A 79 1.94 -3.89 1.57
N LEU A 80 2.50 -2.82 2.13
CA LEU A 80 3.26 -2.79 3.37
C LEU A 80 2.56 -1.86 4.36
N ASN A 81 2.95 -1.96 5.62
CA ASN A 81 2.38 -1.18 6.69
C ASN A 81 3.47 -0.67 7.63
N ILE A 82 3.36 0.57 8.10
CA ILE A 82 4.32 1.11 9.09
C ILE A 82 4.23 0.35 10.41
N PHE A 83 3.06 -0.21 10.75
CA PHE A 83 2.87 -1.17 11.83
C PHE A 83 2.42 -2.52 11.29
N SER A 84 2.90 -3.61 11.86
CA SER A 84 2.57 -4.96 11.39
C SER A 84 1.33 -5.57 12.06
N LEU A 85 0.84 -5.00 13.18
CA LEU A 85 -0.29 -5.54 13.94
C LEU A 85 -1.59 -5.53 13.12
N VAL A 86 -2.22 -6.70 12.99
CA VAL A 86 -3.49 -6.88 12.28
C VAL A 86 -4.64 -6.39 13.13
N THR A 87 -5.27 -5.28 12.72
CA THR A 87 -6.45 -4.74 13.39
C THR A 87 -7.27 -3.82 12.49
N LYS A 88 -8.58 -3.77 12.69
CA LYS A 88 -9.47 -2.77 12.06
C LYS A 88 -9.58 -1.48 12.88
N ASP A 89 -9.13 -1.49 14.13
CA ASP A 89 -9.34 -0.39 15.06
C ASP A 89 -8.03 0.34 15.38
N THR A 90 -7.77 1.38 14.59
CA THR A 90 -6.62 2.28 14.78
C THR A 90 -6.81 3.26 15.93
N LYS A 91 -8.02 3.39 16.48
CA LYS A 91 -8.34 4.32 17.57
C LYS A 91 -8.20 3.66 18.95
N THR A 92 -8.48 2.37 19.07
CA THR A 92 -8.55 1.67 20.36
C THR A 92 -7.24 0.99 20.78
N LEU A 93 -6.23 0.89 19.90
CA LEU A 93 -5.02 0.07 20.14
C LEU A 93 -3.71 0.87 20.18
N ASN A 94 -3.69 2.03 20.84
CA ASN A 94 -2.53 2.94 20.82
C ASN A 94 -1.25 2.31 21.38
N LYS A 95 -1.34 1.64 22.53
CA LYS A 95 -0.17 1.02 23.18
C LYS A 95 0.34 -0.19 22.39
N GLU A 96 -0.58 -1.04 21.93
CA GLU A 96 -0.20 -2.26 21.19
C GLU A 96 0.34 -1.94 19.80
N LEU A 97 -0.21 -0.95 19.09
CA LEU A 97 0.34 -0.52 17.80
C LEU A 97 1.73 0.10 17.97
N GLN A 98 1.94 0.95 18.99
CA GLN A 98 3.26 1.51 19.26
C GLN A 98 4.28 0.45 19.70
N SER A 99 3.85 -0.58 20.43
CA SER A 99 4.73 -1.72 20.78
C SER A 99 4.89 -2.73 19.65
N ALA A 100 4.02 -2.74 18.64
CA ALA A 100 4.10 -3.58 17.43
C ALA A 100 5.19 -3.12 16.44
N ASN A 101 6.24 -2.46 16.95
CA ASN A 101 7.40 -2.07 16.20
C ASN A 101 8.34 -3.27 16.07
N HIS A 102 8.14 -4.04 15.02
CA HIS A 102 8.86 -5.28 14.81
C HIS A 102 10.05 -5.03 13.90
N ARG A 103 11.28 -5.30 14.36
CA ARG A 103 12.50 -5.21 13.53
C ARG A 103 12.36 -5.98 12.21
N LYS A 104 11.67 -7.13 12.21
CA LYS A 104 11.32 -7.85 10.97
C LYS A 104 10.45 -7.03 10.00
N ASN A 105 9.48 -6.25 10.49
CA ASN A 105 8.67 -5.39 9.63
C ASN A 105 9.54 -4.36 8.88
N ASP A 106 10.50 -3.76 9.57
CA ASP A 106 11.44 -2.81 8.96
C ASP A 106 12.29 -3.47 7.87
N LEU A 107 12.73 -4.71 8.09
CA LEU A 107 13.46 -5.49 7.08
C LEU A 107 12.61 -5.69 5.83
N TYR A 108 11.36 -6.13 5.98
CA TYR A 108 10.45 -6.29 4.83
C TYR A 108 10.15 -4.97 4.11
N ILE A 109 10.00 -3.86 4.86
CA ILE A 109 9.86 -2.52 4.27
C ILE A 109 11.05 -2.21 3.37
N VAL A 110 12.28 -2.33 3.89
CA VAL A 110 13.49 -2.02 3.13
C VAL A 110 13.65 -2.96 1.92
N GLU A 111 13.39 -4.26 2.09
CA GLU A 111 13.58 -5.26 1.03
C GLU A 111 12.64 -5.10 -0.16
N GLU A 112 11.40 -4.66 0.09
CA GLU A 112 10.41 -4.42 -0.96
C GLU A 112 10.56 -3.04 -1.58
N VAL A 113 10.84 -2.01 -0.77
CA VAL A 113 11.05 -0.64 -1.26
C VAL A 113 12.26 -0.56 -2.18
N LYS A 114 13.39 -1.21 -1.84
CA LYS A 114 14.61 -1.17 -2.69
C LYS A 114 14.40 -1.75 -4.10
N LYS A 115 13.38 -2.60 -4.28
CA LYS A 115 13.05 -3.28 -5.55
C LYS A 115 11.85 -2.64 -6.26
N ALA A 116 11.32 -1.54 -5.73
CA ALA A 116 10.13 -0.89 -6.27
C ALA A 116 10.49 0.03 -7.44
N ASP A 117 9.65 0.03 -8.47
CA ASP A 117 9.67 1.04 -9.52
C ASP A 117 8.90 2.30 -9.10
N ARG A 118 7.98 2.15 -8.14
CA ARG A 118 7.22 3.24 -7.53
C ARG A 118 6.80 2.89 -6.10
N VAL A 119 6.92 3.86 -5.19
CA VAL A 119 6.43 3.76 -3.80
C VAL A 119 5.36 4.83 -3.58
N ILE A 120 4.20 4.44 -3.05
CA ILE A 120 3.09 5.32 -2.70
C ILE A 120 2.88 5.30 -1.19
N LEU A 121 3.07 6.46 -0.57
CA LEU A 121 2.87 6.69 0.86
C LEU A 121 1.41 7.07 1.13
N ALA A 122 0.73 6.23 1.92
CA ALA A 122 -0.69 6.33 2.26
C ALA A 122 -0.91 6.01 3.75
N TRP A 123 -0.06 6.60 4.61
CA TRP A 123 -0.03 6.37 6.06
C TRP A 123 -0.76 7.43 6.89
N GLY A 124 -1.57 8.28 6.28
CA GLY A 124 -2.32 9.30 7.01
C GLY A 124 -1.59 10.62 7.24
N ILE A 125 -2.30 11.61 7.76
CA ILE A 125 -1.76 12.89 8.29
C ILE A 125 -1.82 12.96 9.82
N ASP A 126 -2.05 11.83 10.49
CA ASP A 126 -2.22 11.81 11.94
C ASP A 126 -0.86 12.00 12.63
N GLU A 127 -0.69 13.13 13.31
CA GLU A 127 0.53 13.47 14.05
C GLU A 127 0.86 12.45 15.14
N LYS A 128 -0.12 11.66 15.58
CA LYS A 128 0.05 10.62 16.59
C LYS A 128 1.08 9.55 16.22
N TYR A 129 1.30 9.31 14.93
CA TYR A 129 2.28 8.32 14.46
C TYR A 129 3.53 8.96 13.87
N LYS A 130 3.76 10.25 14.13
CA LYS A 130 4.87 11.03 13.58
C LYS A 130 6.22 10.34 13.76
N ASP A 131 6.55 9.89 14.98
CA ASP A 131 7.83 9.24 15.25
C ASP A 131 8.03 7.97 14.42
N ARG A 132 6.97 7.17 14.25
CA ARG A 132 7.03 5.96 13.43
C ARG A 132 7.11 6.30 11.94
N ILE A 133 6.33 7.28 11.48
CA ILE A 133 6.37 7.76 10.10
C ILE A 133 7.77 8.27 9.77
N ASP A 134 8.39 9.07 10.66
CA ASP A 134 9.73 9.61 10.45
C ASP A 134 10.79 8.51 10.48
N SER A 135 10.66 7.51 11.38
CA SER A 135 11.49 6.30 11.35
C SER A 135 11.37 5.55 10.01
N VAL A 136 10.17 5.35 9.48
CA VAL A 136 9.96 4.68 8.20
C VAL A 136 10.47 5.51 7.02
N LYS A 137 10.33 6.84 7.04
CA LYS A 137 10.96 7.72 6.03
C LYS A 137 12.48 7.51 6.00
N GLN A 138 13.13 7.42 7.16
CA GLN A 138 14.57 7.14 7.22
C GLN A 138 14.89 5.75 6.65
N LEU A 139 14.06 4.73 6.90
CA LEU A 139 14.23 3.40 6.29
C LEU A 139 14.10 3.46 4.77
N ILE A 140 13.11 4.19 4.25
CA ILE A 140 12.91 4.38 2.80
C ILE A 140 14.12 5.10 2.21
N LYS A 141 14.56 6.22 2.80
CA LYS A 141 15.74 6.98 2.37
C LYS A 141 17.00 6.12 2.35
N ASN A 142 17.19 5.27 3.35
CA ASN A 142 18.36 4.38 3.47
C ASN A 142 18.23 3.08 2.66
N SER A 143 17.08 2.80 2.04
CA SER A 143 16.87 1.58 1.23
C SER A 143 17.59 1.63 -0.13
N GLY A 144 18.01 2.82 -0.57
CA GLY A 144 18.61 3.05 -1.89
C GLY A 144 17.60 3.34 -3.00
N ILE A 145 16.30 3.47 -2.70
CA ILE A 145 15.29 3.92 -3.66
C ILE A 145 15.58 5.37 -4.10
N GLU A 146 15.41 5.65 -5.38
CA GLU A 146 15.55 7.01 -5.91
C GLU A 146 14.37 7.90 -5.47
N ASN A 147 14.64 9.14 -5.04
CA ASN A 147 13.61 10.05 -4.54
C ASN A 147 12.48 10.31 -5.56
N ASP A 148 12.77 10.27 -6.85
CA ASP A 148 11.79 10.49 -7.91
C ASP A 148 10.81 9.32 -8.10
N LYS A 149 11.08 8.17 -7.46
CA LYS A 149 10.19 7.00 -7.39
C LYS A 149 9.26 7.02 -6.18
N VAL A 150 9.37 8.02 -5.31
CA VAL A 150 8.57 8.11 -4.08
C VAL A 150 7.47 9.15 -4.22
N PHE A 151 6.25 8.74 -3.93
CA PHE A 151 5.04 9.53 -4.12
C PHE A 151 4.15 9.44 -2.87
N SER A 152 3.30 10.43 -2.69
CA SER A 152 2.21 10.39 -1.73
C SER A 152 0.88 10.49 -2.45
N ILE A 153 -0.13 9.82 -1.89
CA ILE A 153 -1.52 9.93 -2.36
C ILE A 153 -2.33 10.81 -1.42
N SER A 154 -3.16 11.66 -1.99
CA SER A 154 -4.04 12.55 -1.23
C SER A 154 -5.39 12.70 -1.89
N TYR A 155 -6.41 13.04 -1.13
CA TYR A 155 -7.70 13.46 -1.66
C TYR A 155 -8.11 14.81 -1.05
N LYS A 156 -8.91 15.56 -1.79
CA LYS A 156 -9.46 16.84 -1.36
C LYS A 156 -10.95 16.67 -1.13
N ASP A 157 -11.45 17.05 0.06
CA ASP A 157 -12.89 17.03 0.33
C ASP A 157 -13.59 18.22 -0.36
N LYS A 158 -14.93 18.23 -0.29
CA LYS A 158 -15.77 19.30 -0.87
C LYS A 158 -15.49 20.69 -0.31
N ASN A 159 -14.81 20.79 0.83
CA ASN A 159 -14.45 22.05 1.48
C ASN A 159 -12.99 22.46 1.17
N GLY A 160 -12.29 21.71 0.33
CA GLY A 160 -10.92 22.00 -0.06
C GLY A 160 -9.84 21.44 0.86
N LYS A 161 -10.22 20.75 1.95
CA LYS A 161 -9.24 20.17 2.88
C LYS A 161 -8.61 18.92 2.28
N VAL A 162 -7.28 18.85 2.35
CA VAL A 162 -6.47 17.76 1.80
C VAL A 162 -6.16 16.73 2.88
N TYR A 163 -6.27 15.46 2.53
CA TYR A 163 -5.98 14.34 3.42
C TYR A 163 -5.07 13.33 2.72
N ASN A 164 -4.04 12.85 3.42
CA ASN A 164 -3.41 11.56 3.12
C ASN A 164 -4.25 10.50 3.83
N PRO A 165 -4.75 9.47 3.15
CA PRO A 165 -5.69 8.53 3.75
C PRO A 165 -4.95 7.44 4.53
N ALA A 166 -5.11 7.40 5.85
CA ALA A 166 -4.72 6.26 6.67
C ALA A 166 -5.46 4.96 6.29
N HIS A 167 -6.71 5.14 5.85
CA HIS A 167 -7.56 4.11 5.26
C HIS A 167 -8.03 4.64 3.90
N LEU A 168 -7.25 4.32 2.85
CA LEU A 168 -7.48 4.69 1.45
C LEU A 168 -8.97 4.70 1.06
N SER A 169 -9.73 3.72 1.52
CA SER A 169 -11.11 3.51 1.10
C SER A 169 -12.24 4.27 1.81
N MET A 170 -11.98 5.04 2.87
CA MET A 170 -13.07 5.78 3.52
C MET A 170 -13.54 6.96 2.66
N TYR A 171 -12.67 7.50 1.81
CA TYR A 171 -12.91 8.77 1.11
C TYR A 171 -12.42 8.80 -0.34
N ILE A 172 -11.68 7.77 -0.78
CA ILE A 172 -11.14 7.70 -2.14
C ILE A 172 -11.88 6.65 -2.98
N THR A 173 -12.19 7.03 -4.21
CA THR A 173 -12.68 6.17 -5.29
C THR A 173 -11.75 6.28 -6.49
N ASP A 174 -11.60 5.20 -7.26
CA ASP A 174 -10.92 5.17 -8.55
C ASP A 174 -11.88 5.19 -9.75
N ASN A 175 -13.18 5.42 -9.48
CA ASN A 175 -14.22 5.52 -10.50
C ASN A 175 -15.40 6.41 -10.06
N PRO A 176 -15.48 7.68 -10.51
CA PRO A 176 -14.37 8.45 -11.09
C PRO A 176 -13.26 8.68 -10.04
N PRO A 177 -11.98 8.81 -10.43
CA PRO A 177 -10.90 9.07 -9.50
C PRO A 177 -11.07 10.44 -8.81
N ASN A 178 -10.96 10.47 -7.47
CA ASN A 178 -11.03 11.70 -6.67
C ASN A 178 -9.77 11.96 -5.82
N PHE A 179 -8.63 11.42 -6.24
CA PHE A 179 -7.35 11.52 -5.56
C PHE A 179 -6.25 12.04 -6.49
N GLU A 180 -5.19 12.55 -5.88
CA GLU A 180 -3.96 12.98 -6.55
C GLU A 180 -2.78 12.18 -6.01
N ILE A 181 -1.91 11.72 -6.90
CA ILE A 181 -0.61 11.14 -6.57
C ILE A 181 0.46 12.17 -6.95
N LYS A 182 1.28 12.59 -5.99
CA LYS A 182 2.33 13.60 -6.19
C LYS A 182 3.66 13.08 -5.67
N LYS A 183 4.77 13.54 -6.28
CA LYS A 183 6.11 13.27 -5.75
C LYS A 183 6.16 13.66 -4.28
N PHE A 184 6.78 12.82 -3.47
CA PHE A 184 6.97 13.05 -2.06
C PHE A 184 8.45 13.26 -1.80
N ASP A 185 8.79 14.39 -1.19
CA ASP A 185 10.15 14.68 -0.80
C ASP A 185 10.47 13.94 0.52
N LEU A 186 11.56 13.19 0.52
CA LEU A 186 12.05 12.46 1.69
C LEU A 186 12.95 13.33 2.59
N ASP A 187 13.34 14.53 2.12
CA ASP A 187 14.19 15.48 2.85
C ASP A 187 13.42 16.38 3.83
#